data_AF-A0A5C3LC37-F1
#
_entry.id   AF-A0A5C3LC37-F1
#
_cell.length_a   1.000
_cell.length_b   1.000
_cell.length_c   1.000
_cell.angle_alpha   90.00
_cell.angle_beta   90.00
_cell.angle_gamma   90.00
#
_symmetry.space_group_name_H-M   'P 1'
#
loop_
_entity.id
_entity.type
_entity.pdbx_description
1 polymer ?
#
loop_
_entity_poly.entity_id
_entity_poly.type
_entity_poly.pdbx_seq_one_letter_code
_entity_poly.pdbx_strand_id
1 'polypeptide(L)'
;MKSEKGPTSDWKGGEPEGPPAFSSYIADTKKEGTSWGRDTIYSHDAHVNSSGEALYRFLLDQKSQNLPVLRLFLKGEGIEDQSDTYKDRTNFNFWVDVPLPDDLIKEGVYYSFDDLEPAYRGGTTKQIQSGSFTEDSNSKALAEYAKQRDQRRKRGIPPWSYNSNEQDLLVLDCGSQVEIAERLHALHANPWKSSKNLKEWADEYCAKSTSRKEFAFQQEVYGWNFAKLEELLRSLIKRLGYGGIIEVRYWTVNSRVFVRPPGTISKVISKIWSPGSSVWKVAGVAYPLTKWVPVDGSEPAPTESSKVIKTSAGFMKQIGLTEEEWFRKWEPMLTSAITKKFACPL
;
A
#
# COMPACT_ATOMS: atom_id res chain seq x y z
N MET A 1 20.84 -85.51 20.32
CA MET A 1 19.66 -84.62 20.22
C MET A 1 19.94 -83.31 20.94
N LYS A 2 20.39 -82.28 20.23
CA LYS A 2 20.31 -80.86 20.60
C LYS A 2 20.32 -80.09 19.28
N SER A 3 19.16 -79.57 18.89
CA SER A 3 18.99 -78.77 17.67
C SER A 3 19.31 -77.31 17.98
N GLU A 4 20.33 -76.75 17.34
CA GLU A 4 20.60 -75.32 17.37
C GLU A 4 19.56 -74.61 16.48
N LYS A 5 18.76 -73.75 17.12
CA LYS A 5 17.87 -72.80 16.44
C LYS A 5 18.69 -71.57 16.05
N GLY A 6 18.93 -71.38 14.76
CA GLY A 6 19.46 -70.13 14.22
C GLY A 6 18.43 -68.99 14.34
N PRO A 7 18.88 -67.72 14.48
CA PRO A 7 17.98 -66.58 14.59
C PRO A 7 17.39 -66.21 13.24
N THR A 8 16.07 -66.30 13.13
CA THR A 8 15.27 -65.72 12.03
C THR A 8 15.27 -64.20 12.17
N SER A 9 15.88 -63.50 11.22
CA SER A 9 15.80 -62.03 11.13
C SER A 9 14.56 -61.64 10.34
N ASP A 10 13.55 -61.14 11.05
CA ASP A 10 12.35 -60.51 10.47
C ASP A 10 12.70 -59.09 9.98
N TRP A 11 13.32 -59.00 8.81
CA TRP A 11 13.38 -57.74 8.07
C TRP A 11 12.03 -57.48 7.42
N LYS A 12 11.12 -56.83 8.16
CA LYS A 12 9.95 -56.18 7.56
C LYS A 12 10.44 -54.98 6.75
N GLY A 13 10.50 -55.12 5.42
CA GLY A 13 10.68 -54.01 4.49
C GLY A 13 9.53 -53.02 4.65
N GLY A 14 9.77 -51.90 5.33
CA GLY A 14 8.90 -50.74 5.27
C GLY A 14 8.94 -50.18 3.85
N GLU A 15 7.77 -49.85 3.30
CA GLU A 15 7.67 -49.10 2.06
C GLU A 15 8.52 -47.83 2.16
N PRO A 16 9.25 -47.43 1.10
CA PRO A 16 10.05 -46.23 1.15
C PRO A 16 9.13 -45.04 1.43
N GLU A 17 9.25 -44.45 2.63
CA GLU A 17 8.58 -43.20 2.96
C GLU A 17 8.89 -42.20 1.85
N GLY A 18 7.84 -41.77 1.14
CA GLY A 18 7.97 -40.72 0.14
C GLY A 18 8.62 -39.48 0.77
N PRO A 19 9.28 -38.63 -0.03
CA PRO A 19 9.87 -37.41 0.49
C PRO A 19 8.81 -36.63 1.29
N PRO A 20 9.17 -36.08 2.46
CA PRO A 20 8.21 -35.38 3.30
C PRO A 20 7.53 -34.26 2.49
N ALA A 21 6.22 -34.10 2.70
CA ALA A 21 5.49 -33.02 2.07
C ALA A 21 6.16 -31.68 2.40
N PHE A 22 6.34 -30.81 1.40
CA PHE A 22 6.91 -29.48 1.61
C PHE A 22 6.04 -28.72 2.62
N SER A 23 6.56 -28.48 3.82
CA SER A 23 5.92 -27.60 4.79
C SER A 23 5.94 -26.17 4.26
N SER A 24 4.80 -25.48 4.29
CA SER A 24 4.75 -24.06 3.95
C SER A 24 5.61 -23.28 4.94
N TYR A 25 6.66 -22.65 4.44
CA TYR A 25 7.57 -21.86 5.26
C TYR A 25 6.87 -20.57 5.72
N ILE A 26 6.88 -20.31 7.03
CA ILE A 26 6.31 -19.12 7.64
C ILE A 26 7.47 -18.30 8.19
N ALA A 27 7.69 -17.12 7.62
CA ALA A 27 8.76 -16.22 8.07
C ALA A 27 8.42 -15.57 9.42
N ASP A 28 9.43 -15.39 10.27
CA ASP A 28 9.27 -14.62 11.50
C ASP A 28 8.98 -13.15 11.18
N THR A 29 7.83 -12.66 11.68
CA THR A 29 7.42 -11.26 11.52
C THR A 29 7.06 -10.62 12.85
N LYS A 30 7.29 -9.31 12.93
CA LYS A 30 6.87 -8.47 14.04
C LYS A 30 6.09 -7.28 13.50
N LYS A 31 4.92 -7.03 14.06
CA LYS A 31 4.18 -5.78 13.83
C LYS A 31 4.64 -4.75 14.85
N GLU A 32 5.04 -3.58 14.36
CA GLU A 32 5.29 -2.42 15.22
C GLU A 32 4.33 -1.31 14.82
N GLY A 33 3.46 -0.95 15.77
CA GLY A 33 2.59 0.21 15.67
C GLY A 33 3.31 1.48 16.07
N THR A 34 2.99 2.58 15.38
CA THR A 34 3.25 3.92 15.92
C THR A 34 2.06 4.35 16.77
N SER A 35 2.20 5.38 17.62
CA SER A 35 1.07 5.96 18.37
C SER A 35 -0.09 6.39 17.46
N TRP A 36 0.20 6.66 16.19
CA TRP A 36 -0.80 7.00 15.17
C TRP A 36 -1.42 5.78 14.46
N GLY A 37 -1.15 4.56 14.95
CA GLY A 37 -1.59 3.30 14.35
C GLY A 37 -1.05 3.07 12.95
N ARG A 38 0.15 3.59 12.62
CA ARG A 38 0.86 3.24 11.39
C ARG A 38 1.60 1.93 11.59
N ASP A 39 0.85 0.84 11.56
CA ASP A 39 1.40 -0.49 11.74
C ASP A 39 2.30 -0.83 10.56
N THR A 40 3.52 -1.22 10.89
CA THR A 40 4.56 -1.61 9.96
C THR A 40 5.01 -3.02 10.29
N ILE A 41 5.23 -3.83 9.27
CA ILE A 41 5.64 -5.22 9.42
C ILE A 41 7.14 -5.29 9.21
N TYR A 42 7.84 -5.91 10.14
CA TYR A 42 9.26 -6.16 10.06
C TYR A 42 9.50 -7.67 10.04
N SER A 43 10.34 -8.13 9.12
CA SER A 43 10.94 -9.46 9.20
C SER A 43 12.45 -9.35 9.35
N HIS A 44 12.96 -10.06 10.34
CA HIS A 44 14.38 -10.26 10.59
C HIS A 44 14.82 -11.70 10.33
N ASP A 45 13.97 -12.48 9.65
CA ASP A 45 14.20 -13.90 9.45
C ASP A 45 15.42 -14.13 8.53
N ALA A 46 16.32 -15.01 8.94
CA ALA A 46 17.55 -15.29 8.22
C ALA A 46 17.31 -15.86 6.82
N HIS A 47 16.26 -16.66 6.63
CA HIS A 47 15.97 -17.33 5.38
C HIS A 47 15.45 -16.36 4.31
N VAL A 48 14.49 -15.49 4.64
CA VAL A 48 14.06 -14.41 3.72
C VAL A 48 15.17 -13.39 3.41
N ASN A 49 16.20 -13.30 4.25
CA ASN A 49 17.34 -12.40 4.01
C ASN A 49 18.44 -12.99 3.12
N SER A 50 18.45 -14.31 2.94
CA SER A 50 19.50 -15.06 2.25
C SER A 50 19.00 -15.79 0.99
N SER A 51 17.70 -16.06 0.88
CA SER A 51 17.07 -16.71 -0.26
C SER A 51 16.08 -15.77 -0.95
N GLY A 52 16.40 -15.34 -2.18
CA GLY A 52 15.50 -14.47 -2.94
C GLY A 52 14.17 -15.13 -3.30
N GLU A 53 14.12 -16.47 -3.40
CA GLU A 53 12.87 -17.22 -3.52
C GLU A 53 12.02 -17.15 -2.25
N ALA A 54 12.64 -17.30 -1.07
CA ALA A 54 11.92 -17.17 0.19
C ALA A 54 11.39 -15.75 0.38
N LEU A 55 12.18 -14.73 0.05
CA LEU A 55 11.74 -13.33 0.08
C LEU A 55 10.60 -13.08 -0.90
N TYR A 56 10.70 -13.53 -2.14
CA TYR A 56 9.65 -13.37 -3.15
C TYR A 56 8.32 -13.94 -2.66
N ARG A 57 8.30 -15.19 -2.20
CA ARG A 57 7.10 -15.84 -1.65
C ARG A 57 6.56 -15.10 -0.43
N PHE A 58 7.44 -14.73 0.49
CA PHE A 58 7.07 -13.95 1.67
C PHE A 58 6.32 -12.67 1.28
N LEU A 59 6.80 -11.93 0.28
CA LEU A 59 6.16 -10.70 -0.21
C LEU A 59 4.81 -10.98 -0.90
N LEU A 60 4.68 -12.11 -1.60
CA LEU A 60 3.39 -12.51 -2.17
C LEU A 60 2.35 -12.77 -1.07
N ASP A 61 2.75 -13.48 -0.01
CA ASP A 61 1.88 -13.80 1.13
C ASP A 61 1.42 -12.55 1.89
N GLN A 62 2.22 -11.48 1.90
CA GLN A 62 1.79 -10.21 2.53
C GLN A 62 0.57 -9.59 1.87
N LYS A 63 0.30 -9.88 0.59
CA LYS A 63 -0.90 -9.42 -0.11
C LYS A 63 -2.19 -9.90 0.58
N SER A 64 -2.22 -11.13 1.08
CA SER A 64 -3.43 -11.71 1.69
C SER A 64 -3.45 -11.56 3.22
N GLN A 65 -2.29 -11.62 3.88
CA GLN A 65 -2.22 -11.62 5.34
C GLN A 65 -2.40 -10.24 5.96
N ASN A 66 -1.96 -9.19 5.28
CA ASN A 66 -1.85 -7.85 5.85
C ASN A 66 -2.41 -6.82 4.88
N LEU A 67 -3.73 -6.80 4.74
CA LEU A 67 -4.41 -5.86 3.86
C LEU A 67 -4.27 -4.42 4.38
N PRO A 68 -4.00 -3.44 3.49
CA PRO A 68 -3.94 -2.05 3.88
C PRO A 68 -5.33 -1.53 4.22
N VAL A 69 -5.39 -0.63 5.21
CA VAL A 69 -6.61 0.07 5.59
C VAL A 69 -6.38 1.57 5.43
N LEU A 70 -7.27 2.25 4.72
CA LEU A 70 -7.24 3.71 4.65
C LEU A 70 -7.76 4.25 5.98
N ARG A 71 -6.97 5.07 6.66
CA ARG A 71 -7.38 5.78 7.88
C ARG A 71 -7.53 7.27 7.56
N LEU A 72 -8.71 7.80 7.81
CA LEU A 72 -9.03 9.22 7.73
C LEU A 72 -9.03 9.79 9.13
N PHE A 73 -8.26 10.85 9.37
CA PHE A 73 -8.11 11.50 10.66
C PHE A 73 -8.68 12.91 10.60
N LEU A 74 -9.51 13.24 11.58
CA LEU A 74 -10.20 14.51 11.68
C LEU A 74 -9.95 15.09 13.07
N LYS A 75 -9.41 16.31 13.09
CA LYS A 75 -9.14 17.06 14.31
C LYS A 75 -9.62 18.49 14.16
N GLY A 76 -10.28 18.98 15.20
CA GLY A 76 -10.67 20.39 15.33
C GLY A 76 -10.03 20.98 16.57
N GLU A 77 -9.31 22.09 16.40
CA GLU A 77 -8.76 22.90 17.49
C GLU A 77 -9.45 24.26 17.57
N GLY A 78 -9.98 24.57 18.74
CA GLY A 78 -10.61 25.84 19.08
C GLY A 78 -9.62 26.73 19.80
N ILE A 79 -9.79 28.03 19.58
CA ILE A 79 -9.08 29.08 20.29
C ILE A 79 -10.02 29.57 21.38
N GLU A 80 -9.64 29.42 22.63
CA GLU A 80 -10.40 29.93 23.78
C GLU A 80 -9.58 31.07 24.41
N ASP A 81 -10.09 32.30 24.30
CA ASP A 81 -9.49 33.47 24.96
C ASP A 81 -9.84 33.42 26.46
N GLN A 82 -8.95 32.81 27.26
CA GLN A 82 -8.93 33.01 28.71
C GLN A 82 -7.83 34.00 29.07
N SER A 83 -8.25 35.25 29.28
CA SER A 83 -7.58 36.31 30.07
C SER A 83 -6.07 36.12 30.32
N ASP A 84 -5.25 36.35 29.28
CA ASP A 84 -3.77 36.31 29.23
C ASP A 84 -3.06 34.97 28.94
N THR A 85 -3.76 33.84 28.69
CA THR A 85 -3.08 32.64 28.19
C THR A 85 -3.83 31.96 27.04
N TYR A 86 -3.18 31.91 25.87
CA TYR A 86 -3.67 31.18 24.71
C TYR A 86 -3.52 29.67 24.98
N LYS A 87 -4.64 28.96 25.09
CA LYS A 87 -4.64 27.51 25.27
C LYS A 87 -5.36 26.84 24.10
N ASP A 88 -4.59 26.08 23.32
CA ASP A 88 -5.16 25.22 22.27
C ASP A 88 -6.09 24.19 22.92
N ARG A 89 -7.37 24.22 22.55
CA ARG A 89 -8.36 23.25 23.00
C ARG A 89 -8.77 22.37 21.84
N THR A 90 -8.42 21.09 21.90
CA THR A 90 -8.95 20.09 20.97
C THR A 90 -10.46 19.90 21.22
N ASN A 91 -11.30 20.27 20.24
CA ASN A 91 -12.74 20.11 20.32
C ASN A 91 -13.20 18.72 19.91
N PHE A 92 -12.58 18.14 18.89
CA PHE A 92 -12.80 16.77 18.46
C PHE A 92 -11.52 16.23 17.85
N ASN A 93 -11.30 14.92 17.99
CA ASN A 93 -10.12 14.25 17.49
C ASN A 93 -10.41 12.76 17.33
N PHE A 94 -10.59 12.29 16.10
CA PHE A 94 -10.88 10.89 15.84
C PHE A 94 -10.40 10.46 14.46
N TRP A 95 -10.43 9.16 14.23
CA TRP A 95 -10.21 8.60 12.90
C TRP A 95 -11.32 7.65 12.50
N VAL A 96 -11.44 7.46 11.18
CA VAL A 96 -12.33 6.50 10.56
C VAL A 96 -11.48 5.57 9.72
N ASP A 97 -11.62 4.28 9.97
CA ASP A 97 -11.02 3.24 9.15
C ASP A 97 -11.97 2.91 8.00
N VAL A 98 -11.45 3.06 6.78
CA VAL A 98 -12.12 2.75 5.53
C VAL A 98 -11.55 1.41 5.04
N PRO A 99 -12.28 0.30 5.24
CA PRO A 99 -11.85 -1.00 4.73
C PRO A 99 -11.90 -1.01 3.21
N LEU A 100 -11.08 -1.86 2.61
CA LEU A 100 -11.17 -2.16 1.18
C LEU A 100 -12.52 -2.82 0.86
N PRO A 101 -13.14 -2.53 -0.29
CA PRO A 101 -14.35 -3.23 -0.73
C PRO A 101 -14.06 -4.72 -0.96
N ASP A 102 -14.96 -5.61 -0.53
CA ASP A 102 -14.78 -7.08 -0.62
C ASP A 102 -14.44 -7.55 -2.03
N ASP A 103 -15.12 -6.98 -3.03
CA ASP A 103 -14.89 -7.28 -4.46
C ASP A 103 -13.52 -6.82 -4.96
N LEU A 104 -12.91 -5.83 -4.31
CA LEU A 104 -11.63 -5.23 -4.71
C LEU A 104 -10.43 -5.72 -3.87
N ILE A 105 -10.67 -6.40 -2.75
CA ILE A 105 -9.59 -6.98 -1.92
C ILE A 105 -8.73 -7.96 -2.74
N LYS A 106 -9.37 -8.78 -3.59
CA LYS A 106 -8.68 -9.78 -4.43
C LYS A 106 -7.91 -9.14 -5.59
N GLU A 107 -8.32 -7.94 -5.99
CA GLU A 107 -7.80 -7.17 -7.12
C GLU A 107 -6.48 -6.44 -6.81
N GLY A 108 -5.84 -6.69 -5.66
CA GLY A 108 -4.55 -6.09 -5.34
C GLY A 108 -3.52 -6.27 -6.45
N VAL A 109 -3.00 -5.16 -6.98
CA VAL A 109 -2.13 -5.13 -8.16
C VAL A 109 -0.68 -5.02 -7.71
N TYR A 110 0.13 -6.03 -8.03
CA TYR A 110 1.58 -5.90 -7.87
C TYR A 110 2.12 -4.90 -8.89
N TYR A 111 2.99 -4.02 -8.43
CA TYR A 111 3.56 -2.97 -9.27
C TYR A 111 5.02 -2.76 -8.94
N SER A 112 5.71 -2.11 -9.88
CA SER A 112 7.07 -1.63 -9.68
C SER A 112 7.18 -0.16 -10.07
N PHE A 113 8.20 0.51 -9.57
CA PHE A 113 8.57 1.83 -10.08
C PHE A 113 9.19 1.70 -11.46
N ASP A 114 8.95 2.72 -12.29
CA ASP A 114 9.59 2.84 -13.60
C ASP A 114 11.11 2.95 -13.40
N ASP A 115 11.91 2.43 -14.32
CA ASP A 115 13.36 2.50 -14.18
C ASP A 115 13.87 3.96 -14.18
N LEU A 116 13.17 4.86 -14.88
CA LEU A 116 13.46 6.30 -14.89
C LEU A 116 12.88 7.05 -13.68
N GLU A 117 12.15 6.36 -12.80
CA GLU A 117 11.61 6.92 -11.57
C GLU A 117 12.66 6.84 -10.44
N PRO A 118 12.95 7.95 -9.73
CA PRO A 118 13.89 7.94 -8.61
C PRO A 118 13.45 7.01 -7.46
N ALA A 119 14.15 5.89 -7.30
CA ALA A 119 13.85 4.86 -6.32
C ALA A 119 15.12 4.33 -5.65
N TYR A 120 15.00 3.71 -4.47
CA TYR A 120 16.15 3.04 -3.86
C TYR A 120 16.31 1.66 -4.52
N ARG A 121 17.44 1.44 -5.22
CA ARG A 121 17.71 0.23 -6.03
C ARG A 121 18.96 -0.51 -5.54
N GLY A 122 19.11 -0.64 -4.22
CA GLY A 122 20.26 -1.25 -3.56
C GLY A 122 21.38 -0.27 -3.18
N GLY A 123 21.28 0.98 -3.62
CA GLY A 123 22.11 2.09 -3.18
C GLY A 123 21.67 2.70 -1.84
N THR A 124 22.45 3.68 -1.39
CA THR A 124 22.18 4.51 -0.19
C THR A 124 21.40 5.78 -0.53
N THR A 125 21.34 6.12 -1.82
CA THR A 125 20.64 7.23 -2.45
C THR A 125 19.56 6.69 -3.38
N LYS A 126 18.66 7.57 -3.80
CA LYS A 126 17.68 7.26 -4.85
C LYS A 126 18.35 7.33 -6.22
N GLN A 127 18.03 6.35 -7.05
CA GLN A 127 18.68 6.08 -8.32
C GLN A 127 17.63 5.92 -9.42
N ILE A 128 18.02 6.34 -10.61
CA ILE A 128 17.33 6.00 -11.86
C ILE A 128 18.19 4.99 -12.63
N GLN A 129 17.55 4.16 -13.43
CA GLN A 129 18.17 3.15 -14.27
C GLN A 129 17.83 3.44 -15.73
N SER A 130 18.86 3.61 -16.56
CA SER A 130 18.75 3.86 -18.00
C SER A 130 19.57 2.81 -18.73
N GLY A 131 18.90 1.75 -19.19
CA GLY A 131 19.56 0.56 -19.74
C GLY A 131 20.45 -0.12 -18.70
N SER A 132 21.75 -0.24 -19.01
CA SER A 132 22.75 -0.83 -18.11
C SER A 132 23.33 0.15 -17.09
N PHE A 133 22.96 1.44 -17.16
CA PHE A 133 23.53 2.48 -16.31
C PHE A 133 22.58 2.81 -15.16
N THR A 134 23.17 2.97 -13.97
CA THR A 134 22.49 3.47 -12.77
C THR A 134 23.07 4.82 -12.42
N GLU A 135 22.21 5.82 -12.25
CA GLU A 135 22.61 7.19 -11.92
C GLU A 135 21.90 7.66 -10.64
N ASP A 136 22.66 8.32 -9.76
CA ASP A 136 22.15 8.93 -8.56
C ASP A 136 21.32 10.19 -8.90
N SER A 137 20.13 10.30 -8.33
CA SER A 137 19.25 11.44 -8.60
C SER A 137 19.68 12.69 -7.85
N ASN A 138 19.75 13.83 -8.55
CA ASN A 138 19.98 15.14 -7.93
C ASN A 138 18.83 15.51 -6.96
N SER A 139 19.18 16.11 -5.82
CA SER A 139 18.26 16.63 -4.79
C SER A 139 17.08 17.46 -5.36
N LYS A 140 17.31 18.33 -6.34
CA LYS A 140 16.24 19.12 -6.96
C LYS A 140 15.20 18.22 -7.67
N ALA A 141 15.67 17.29 -8.48
CA ALA A 141 14.81 16.33 -9.18
C ALA A 141 14.05 15.44 -8.17
N LEU A 142 14.68 15.08 -7.05
CA LEU A 142 14.04 14.32 -5.97
C LEU A 142 12.90 15.08 -5.28
N ALA A 143 13.07 16.38 -5.05
CA ALA A 143 12.04 17.23 -4.46
C ALA A 143 10.85 17.42 -5.41
N GLU A 144 11.12 17.70 -6.68
CA GLU A 144 10.09 17.81 -7.73
C GLU A 144 9.32 16.49 -7.89
N TYR A 145 10.04 15.37 -7.97
CA TYR A 145 9.45 14.04 -8.01
C TYR A 145 8.56 13.76 -6.78
N ALA A 146 9.03 14.07 -5.57
CA ALA A 146 8.25 13.87 -4.35
C ALA A 146 6.95 14.67 -4.38
N LYS A 147 6.99 15.93 -4.85
CA LYS A 147 5.81 16.77 -5.03
C LYS A 147 4.84 16.19 -6.06
N GLN A 148 5.33 15.76 -7.22
CA GLN A 148 4.50 15.15 -8.26
C GLN A 148 3.85 13.84 -7.78
N ARG A 149 4.61 12.98 -7.10
CA ARG A 149 4.08 11.74 -6.52
C ARG A 149 2.99 12.01 -5.49
N ASP A 150 3.19 12.99 -4.62
CA ASP A 150 2.18 13.39 -3.63
C ASP A 150 0.90 13.91 -4.31
N GLN A 151 1.03 14.73 -5.35
CA GLN A 151 -0.11 15.20 -6.15
C GLN A 151 -0.86 14.05 -6.84
N ARG A 152 -0.15 13.10 -7.46
CA ARG A 152 -0.76 11.91 -8.07
C ARG A 152 -1.50 11.07 -7.03
N ARG A 153 -0.86 10.83 -5.89
CA ARG A 153 -1.47 10.09 -4.77
C ARG A 153 -2.73 10.78 -4.28
N LYS A 154 -2.71 12.11 -4.10
CA LYS A 154 -3.87 12.93 -3.71
C LYS A 154 -5.05 12.80 -4.67
N ARG A 155 -4.79 12.58 -5.96
CA ARG A 155 -5.82 12.35 -6.98
C ARG A 155 -6.25 10.88 -7.12
N GLY A 156 -5.71 9.98 -6.32
CA GLY A 156 -6.03 8.55 -6.39
C GLY A 156 -5.42 7.84 -7.58
N ILE A 157 -4.40 8.42 -8.22
CA ILE A 157 -3.75 7.82 -9.39
C ILE A 157 -2.94 6.60 -8.95
N PRO A 158 -2.96 5.50 -9.73
CA PRO A 158 -2.17 4.31 -9.42
C PRO A 158 -0.68 4.62 -9.25
N PRO A 159 0.01 4.01 -8.28
CA PRO A 159 1.37 4.40 -7.90
C PRO A 159 2.44 4.16 -8.97
N TRP A 160 2.18 3.30 -9.96
CA TRP A 160 3.07 3.01 -11.11
C TRP A 160 2.91 4.00 -12.28
N SER A 161 2.07 5.02 -12.14
CA SER A 161 1.79 5.99 -13.21
C SER A 161 2.78 7.16 -13.19
N TYR A 162 4.08 6.87 -13.19
CA TYR A 162 5.14 7.89 -13.11
C TYR A 162 5.07 8.89 -14.26
N ASN A 163 4.94 8.38 -15.49
CA ASN A 163 4.91 9.14 -16.74
C ASN A 163 3.52 9.64 -17.13
N SER A 164 2.57 9.72 -16.19
CA SER A 164 1.30 10.37 -16.47
C SER A 164 1.56 11.83 -16.80
N ASN A 165 1.22 12.24 -18.02
CA ASN A 165 1.40 13.62 -18.45
C ASN A 165 0.38 14.52 -17.71
N GLU A 166 0.58 15.84 -17.73
CA GLU A 166 -0.38 16.76 -17.09
C GLU A 166 -1.80 16.64 -17.66
N GLN A 167 -1.93 16.27 -18.95
CA GLN A 167 -3.24 16.06 -19.58
C GLN A 167 -4.02 14.91 -18.92
N ASP A 168 -3.32 13.85 -18.49
CA ASP A 168 -3.92 12.74 -17.76
C ASP A 168 -4.49 13.19 -16.43
N LEU A 169 -3.78 14.10 -15.75
CA LEU A 169 -4.23 14.67 -14.49
C LEU A 169 -5.47 15.55 -14.72
N LEU A 170 -5.48 16.33 -15.81
CA LEU A 170 -6.62 17.18 -16.17
C LEU A 170 -7.87 16.35 -16.49
N VAL A 171 -7.74 15.26 -17.25
CA VAL A 171 -8.87 14.36 -17.55
C VAL A 171 -9.49 13.82 -16.25
N LEU A 172 -8.68 13.52 -15.23
CA LEU A 172 -9.18 13.05 -13.94
C LEU A 172 -9.87 14.15 -13.11
N ASP A 173 -9.50 15.41 -13.32
CA ASP A 173 -10.05 16.54 -12.58
C ASP A 173 -11.35 17.08 -13.24
N CYS A 174 -11.46 17.09 -14.57
CA CYS A 174 -12.57 17.72 -15.30
C CYS A 174 -13.15 16.93 -16.49
N GLY A 175 -12.62 15.74 -16.79
CA GLY A 175 -13.10 14.92 -17.89
C GLY A 175 -14.49 14.35 -17.66
N SER A 176 -15.13 13.92 -18.76
CA SER A 176 -16.34 13.10 -18.67
C SER A 176 -16.05 11.76 -18.01
N GLN A 177 -17.08 11.09 -17.46
CA GLN A 177 -16.91 9.77 -16.85
C GLN A 177 -16.31 8.73 -17.83
N VAL A 178 -16.64 8.84 -19.12
CA VAL A 178 -16.12 7.97 -20.18
C VAL A 178 -14.60 8.17 -20.33
N GLU A 179 -14.15 9.41 -20.46
CA GLU A 179 -12.72 9.72 -20.58
C GLU A 179 -11.94 9.32 -19.33
N ILE A 180 -12.51 9.55 -18.13
CA ILE A 180 -11.91 9.13 -16.86
C ILE A 180 -11.76 7.61 -16.82
N ALA A 181 -12.80 6.86 -17.18
CA ALA A 181 -12.76 5.40 -17.16
C ALA A 181 -11.75 4.85 -18.17
N GLU A 182 -11.74 5.37 -19.40
CA GLU A 182 -10.77 4.99 -20.43
C GLU A 182 -9.33 5.27 -19.98
N ARG A 183 -9.10 6.44 -19.39
CA ARG A 183 -7.77 6.83 -18.90
C ARG A 183 -7.32 5.93 -17.75
N LEU A 184 -8.17 5.70 -16.75
CA LEU A 184 -7.84 4.83 -15.63
C LEU A 184 -7.62 3.38 -16.09
N HIS A 185 -8.44 2.90 -17.03
CA HIS A 185 -8.26 1.58 -17.62
C HIS A 185 -6.91 1.46 -18.33
N ALA A 186 -6.52 2.46 -19.12
CA ALA A 186 -5.22 2.49 -19.79
C ALA A 186 -4.05 2.53 -18.78
N LEU A 187 -4.18 3.29 -17.69
CA LEU A 187 -3.17 3.32 -16.62
C LEU A 187 -3.05 1.97 -15.91
N HIS A 188 -4.11 1.17 -15.83
CA HIS A 188 -4.10 -0.16 -15.21
C HIS A 188 -3.48 -1.26 -16.07
N ALA A 189 -3.33 -1.05 -17.38
CA ALA A 189 -2.91 -2.12 -18.29
C ALA A 189 -1.49 -2.65 -18.00
N ASN A 190 -0.60 -1.83 -17.44
CA ASN A 190 0.81 -2.17 -17.24
C ASN A 190 1.36 -1.67 -15.89
N PRO A 191 1.06 -2.35 -14.77
CA PRO A 191 1.49 -1.94 -13.44
C PRO A 191 2.97 -2.23 -13.15
N TRP A 192 3.55 -3.19 -13.88
CA TRP A 192 4.97 -3.48 -13.79
C TRP A 192 5.75 -2.62 -14.80
N LYS A 193 6.60 -1.72 -14.29
CA LYS A 193 7.34 -0.73 -15.09
C LYS A 193 8.87 -0.89 -15.06
N SER A 194 9.38 -1.73 -14.16
CA SER A 194 10.82 -1.96 -14.02
C SER A 194 11.27 -3.02 -14.99
N SER A 195 12.49 -2.89 -15.51
CA SER A 195 13.15 -3.94 -16.31
C SER A 195 13.37 -5.23 -15.54
N LYS A 196 13.41 -5.18 -14.21
CA LYS A 196 13.52 -6.36 -13.34
C LYS A 196 12.18 -6.74 -12.76
N ASN A 197 11.91 -8.03 -12.68
CA ASN A 197 10.74 -8.58 -11.97
C ASN A 197 10.97 -8.63 -10.45
N LEU A 198 9.92 -8.93 -9.67
CA LEU A 198 10.00 -8.93 -8.20
C LEU A 198 11.02 -9.93 -7.65
N LYS A 199 11.14 -11.09 -8.30
CA LYS A 199 12.06 -12.16 -7.90
C LYS A 199 13.51 -11.74 -8.13
N GLU A 200 13.80 -11.10 -9.25
CA GLU A 200 15.15 -10.56 -9.55
C GLU A 200 15.56 -9.49 -8.55
N TRP A 201 14.64 -8.58 -8.18
CA TRP A 201 14.91 -7.61 -7.11
C TRP A 201 15.16 -8.29 -5.76
N ALA A 202 14.42 -9.34 -5.44
CA ALA A 202 14.64 -10.14 -4.23
C ALA A 202 15.99 -10.87 -4.26
N ASP A 203 16.38 -11.43 -5.40
CA ASP A 203 17.69 -12.08 -5.59
C ASP A 203 18.85 -11.11 -5.41
N GLU A 204 18.74 -9.91 -6.00
CA GLU A 204 19.76 -8.88 -5.86
C GLU A 204 19.92 -8.43 -4.41
N TYR A 205 18.81 -8.25 -3.70
CA TYR A 205 18.82 -7.94 -2.27
C TYR A 205 19.53 -9.05 -1.47
N CYS A 206 19.18 -10.32 -1.71
CA CYS A 206 19.75 -11.46 -1.01
C CYS A 206 21.24 -11.65 -1.32
N ALA A 207 21.65 -11.43 -2.57
CA ALA A 207 23.04 -11.51 -3.02
C ALA A 207 23.94 -10.45 -2.36
N LYS A 208 23.39 -9.31 -1.92
CA LYS A 208 24.16 -8.29 -1.20
C LYS A 208 24.55 -8.80 0.20
N SER A 209 25.85 -8.94 0.47
CA SER A 209 26.38 -9.46 1.73
C SER A 209 26.42 -8.46 2.89
N THR A 210 26.00 -7.21 2.69
CA THR A 210 26.02 -6.19 3.75
C THR A 210 24.99 -6.49 4.84
N SER A 211 25.36 -6.25 6.10
CA SER A 211 24.45 -6.32 7.24
C SER A 211 23.51 -5.11 7.31
N ARG A 212 23.83 -4.03 6.60
CA ARG A 212 23.04 -2.80 6.50
C ARG A 212 22.30 -2.76 5.17
N LYS A 213 21.38 -3.70 4.99
CA LYS A 213 20.43 -3.72 3.87
C LYS A 213 19.00 -3.75 4.34
N GLU A 214 18.11 -3.18 3.54
CA GLU A 214 16.67 -3.17 3.78
C GLU A 214 15.91 -3.38 2.48
N PHE A 215 14.98 -4.33 2.47
CA PHE A 215 13.98 -4.44 1.41
C PHE A 215 12.67 -3.86 1.93
N ALA A 216 12.17 -2.82 1.27
CA ALA A 216 10.94 -2.13 1.61
C ALA A 216 9.87 -2.41 0.54
N PHE A 217 8.86 -3.18 0.92
CA PHE A 217 7.73 -3.51 0.08
C PHE A 217 6.51 -2.69 0.50
N GLN A 218 5.95 -1.95 -0.45
CA GLN A 218 4.92 -0.96 -0.15
C GLN A 218 3.51 -1.47 -0.43
N GLN A 219 2.60 -1.26 0.51
CA GLN A 219 1.18 -1.53 0.38
C GLN A 219 0.44 -0.19 0.35
N GLU A 220 -0.20 0.13 -0.76
CA GLU A 220 -0.90 1.41 -0.94
C GLU A 220 -2.36 1.20 -1.34
N VAL A 221 -3.20 2.21 -1.10
CA VAL A 221 -4.55 2.28 -1.65
C VAL A 221 -4.63 3.41 -2.66
N TYR A 222 -5.46 3.26 -3.69
CA TYR A 222 -5.65 4.26 -4.74
C TYR A 222 -7.10 4.25 -5.25
N GLY A 223 -7.42 5.10 -6.24
CA GLY A 223 -8.72 5.14 -6.90
C GLY A 223 -9.72 6.13 -6.30
N TRP A 224 -9.37 6.86 -5.23
CA TRP A 224 -10.16 7.98 -4.70
C TRP A 224 -9.43 9.30 -4.87
N ASN A 225 -10.17 10.35 -5.20
CA ASN A 225 -9.62 11.70 -5.13
C ASN A 225 -9.60 12.18 -3.66
N PHE A 226 -8.50 11.91 -2.97
CA PHE A 226 -8.33 12.32 -1.57
C PHE A 226 -8.31 13.82 -1.36
N ALA A 227 -7.92 14.62 -2.37
CA ALA A 227 -8.04 16.08 -2.29
C ALA A 227 -9.51 16.51 -2.26
N LYS A 228 -10.35 15.91 -3.11
CA LYS A 228 -11.80 16.13 -3.10
C LYS A 228 -12.45 15.65 -1.81
N LEU A 229 -12.07 14.46 -1.32
CA LEU A 229 -12.56 13.96 -0.04
C LEU A 229 -12.19 14.90 1.12
N GLU A 230 -10.97 15.42 1.13
CA GLU A 230 -10.53 16.41 2.13
C GLU A 230 -11.40 17.68 2.08
N GLU A 231 -11.71 18.18 0.87
CA GLU A 231 -12.59 19.34 0.68
C GLU A 231 -14.01 19.07 1.20
N LEU A 232 -14.59 17.91 0.91
CA LEU A 232 -15.90 17.50 1.40
C LEU A 232 -15.95 17.43 2.94
N LEU A 233 -14.93 16.83 3.57
CA LEU A 233 -14.82 16.74 5.02
C LEU A 233 -14.67 18.12 5.67
N ARG A 234 -13.81 18.99 5.11
CA ARG A 234 -13.65 20.37 5.60
C ARG A 234 -14.93 21.18 5.46
N SER A 235 -15.62 21.03 4.33
CA SER A 235 -16.89 21.71 4.06
C SER A 235 -17.99 21.27 5.00
N LEU A 236 -18.07 19.98 5.33
CA LEU A 236 -18.97 19.45 6.36
C LEU A 236 -18.73 20.13 7.70
N ILE A 237 -17.50 20.10 8.20
CA ILE A 237 -17.14 20.66 9.51
C ILE A 237 -17.48 22.15 9.58
N LYS A 238 -17.16 22.92 8.53
CA LYS A 238 -17.51 24.35 8.45
C LYS A 238 -19.03 24.57 8.45
N ARG A 239 -19.79 23.76 7.70
CA ARG A 239 -21.27 23.85 7.65
C ARG A 239 -21.92 23.55 9.00
N LEU A 240 -21.27 22.75 9.85
CA LEU A 240 -21.71 22.52 11.24
C LEU A 240 -21.42 23.72 12.17
N GLY A 241 -20.95 24.85 11.64
CA GLY A 241 -20.67 26.07 12.40
C GLY A 241 -19.32 26.06 13.12
N TYR A 242 -18.41 25.13 12.79
CA TYR A 242 -17.10 25.07 13.42
C TYR A 242 -16.16 26.12 12.84
N GLY A 243 -15.79 27.11 13.66
CA GLY A 243 -14.89 28.22 13.28
C GLY A 243 -13.42 28.03 13.65
N GLY A 244 -13.04 26.89 14.23
CA GLY A 244 -11.66 26.61 14.65
C GLY A 244 -10.73 26.15 13.53
N ILE A 245 -9.50 25.79 13.89
CA ILE A 245 -8.53 25.19 13.00
C ILE A 245 -8.95 23.74 12.72
N ILE A 246 -9.07 23.40 11.45
CA ILE A 246 -9.47 22.07 11.00
C ILE A 246 -8.25 21.36 10.42
N GLU A 247 -7.95 20.18 10.94
CA GLU A 247 -6.94 19.28 10.40
C GLU A 247 -7.62 18.01 9.89
N VAL A 248 -7.44 17.76 8.59
CA VAL A 248 -7.81 16.50 7.94
C VAL A 248 -6.53 15.85 7.46
N ARG A 249 -6.27 14.62 7.87
CA ARG A 249 -5.13 13.83 7.41
C ARG A 249 -5.62 12.47 6.96
N TYR A 250 -4.87 11.82 6.10
CA TYR A 250 -5.12 10.43 5.75
C TYR A 250 -3.82 9.67 5.58
N TRP A 251 -3.85 8.39 5.92
CA TRP A 251 -2.73 7.48 5.70
C TRP A 251 -3.22 6.06 5.56
N THR A 252 -2.32 5.19 5.13
CA THR A 252 -2.60 3.76 4.98
C THR A 252 -1.95 3.02 6.15
N VAL A 253 -2.75 2.30 6.92
CA VAL A 253 -2.31 1.35 7.95
C VAL A 253 -1.94 0.03 7.28
N ASN A 254 -1.00 -0.73 7.84
CA ASN A 254 -0.39 -1.90 7.19
C ASN A 254 0.15 -1.53 5.79
N SER A 255 0.87 -0.41 5.69
CA SER A 255 1.29 0.12 4.38
C SER A 255 2.69 -0.30 3.97
N ARG A 256 3.43 -0.98 4.84
CA ARG A 256 4.85 -1.26 4.63
C ARG A 256 5.26 -2.56 5.27
N VAL A 257 6.04 -3.31 4.52
CA VAL A 257 6.76 -4.49 4.97
C VAL A 257 8.24 -4.24 4.76
N PHE A 258 9.03 -4.39 5.81
CA PHE A 258 10.47 -4.24 5.79
C PHE A 258 11.14 -5.58 6.09
N VAL A 259 12.08 -5.96 5.25
CA VAL A 259 12.97 -7.12 5.47
C VAL A 259 14.37 -6.60 5.73
N ARG A 260 14.95 -7.01 6.85
CA ARG A 260 16.29 -6.60 7.30
C ARG A 260 17.06 -7.79 7.84
N PRO A 261 18.40 -7.85 7.70
CA PRO A 261 19.19 -8.96 8.22
C PRO A 261 18.99 -9.18 9.73
N PRO A 262 19.09 -10.43 10.20
CA PRO A 262 19.13 -10.72 11.62
C PRO A 262 20.37 -10.09 12.25
N GLY A 263 20.20 -9.30 13.30
CA GLY A 263 21.32 -8.71 14.04
C GLY A 263 20.88 -7.74 15.12
N THR A 264 21.66 -7.64 16.20
CA THR A 264 21.37 -6.75 17.34
C THR A 264 21.34 -5.29 16.90
N ILE A 265 22.24 -4.90 16.00
CA ILE A 265 22.32 -3.56 15.43
C ILE A 265 21.08 -3.26 14.56
N SER A 266 20.66 -4.19 13.71
CA SER A 266 19.44 -4.06 12.89
C SER A 266 18.16 -3.96 13.73
N LYS A 267 18.12 -4.64 14.89
CA LYS A 267 16.99 -4.59 15.84
C LYS A 267 16.95 -3.26 16.61
N VAL A 268 18.09 -2.73 17.04
CA VAL A 268 18.17 -1.46 17.79
C VAL A 268 17.94 -0.25 16.86
N ILE A 269 18.47 -0.29 15.64
CA ILE A 269 18.33 0.80 14.67
C ILE A 269 17.04 0.68 13.84
N SER A 270 16.18 -0.29 14.15
CA SER A 270 14.94 -0.51 13.41
C SER A 270 14.03 0.72 13.34
N LYS A 271 14.21 1.66 14.28
CA LYS A 271 13.46 2.90 14.46
C LYS A 271 14.01 4.12 13.71
N ILE A 272 15.22 4.07 13.15
CA ILE A 272 15.89 5.24 12.55
C ILE A 272 16.50 4.85 11.20
N TRP A 273 16.08 5.52 10.12
CA TRP A 273 16.73 5.39 8.81
C TRP A 273 18.21 5.75 8.96
N SER A 274 19.10 4.76 8.84
CA SER A 274 20.54 4.98 8.98
C SER A 274 21.13 5.43 7.66
N PRO A 275 21.76 6.61 7.61
CA PRO A 275 22.58 7.01 6.47
C PRO A 275 23.57 5.88 6.12
N GLY A 276 23.66 5.55 4.83
CA GLY A 276 24.60 4.53 4.33
C GLY A 276 24.06 3.10 4.27
N SER A 277 22.77 2.86 4.51
CA SER A 277 22.17 1.53 4.29
C SER A 277 21.80 1.33 2.82
N SER A 278 22.04 0.13 2.29
CA SER A 278 21.54 -0.27 0.96
C SER A 278 20.04 -0.55 1.04
N VAL A 279 19.23 0.21 0.31
CA VAL A 279 17.76 0.08 0.39
C VAL A 279 17.21 -0.35 -0.97
N TRP A 280 16.24 -1.26 -0.95
CA TRP A 280 15.43 -1.63 -2.10
C TRP A 280 14.01 -1.18 -1.83
N LYS A 281 13.58 -0.14 -2.52
CA LYS A 281 12.20 0.36 -2.50
C LYS A 281 11.76 0.53 -3.94
N VAL A 282 11.46 -0.59 -4.57
CA VAL A 282 11.29 -0.70 -6.03
C VAL A 282 9.92 -1.23 -6.45
N ALA A 283 9.19 -1.85 -5.51
CA ALA A 283 7.94 -2.53 -5.80
C ALA A 283 6.98 -2.52 -4.61
N GLY A 284 5.74 -2.88 -4.90
CA GLY A 284 4.68 -2.96 -3.91
C GLY A 284 3.44 -3.67 -4.44
N VAL A 285 2.38 -3.57 -3.66
CA VAL A 285 1.02 -3.94 -4.05
C VAL A 285 0.10 -2.75 -3.78
N ALA A 286 -0.78 -2.46 -4.71
CA ALA A 286 -1.76 -1.38 -4.56
C ALA A 286 -3.18 -1.91 -4.70
N TYR A 287 -4.10 -1.38 -3.89
CA TYR A 287 -5.48 -1.81 -3.85
C TYR A 287 -6.41 -0.66 -4.26
N PRO A 288 -7.28 -0.88 -5.26
CA PRO A 288 -8.25 0.13 -5.65
C PRO A 288 -9.36 0.22 -4.59
N LEU A 289 -9.74 1.46 -4.23
CA LEU A 289 -10.98 1.76 -3.50
C LEU A 289 -12.16 1.89 -4.47
N THR A 290 -11.88 2.29 -5.72
CA THR A 290 -12.77 2.14 -6.88
C THR A 290 -12.00 1.69 -8.10
N LYS A 291 -12.67 1.00 -9.02
CA LYS A 291 -12.09 0.55 -10.30
C LYS A 291 -13.17 0.45 -11.37
N TRP A 292 -12.85 0.86 -12.59
CA TRP A 292 -13.63 0.54 -13.78
C TRP A 292 -13.18 -0.81 -14.34
N VAL A 293 -14.12 -1.74 -14.52
CA VAL A 293 -13.88 -3.06 -15.10
C VAL A 293 -14.72 -3.26 -16.36
N PRO A 294 -14.21 -3.95 -17.39
CA PRO A 294 -15.02 -4.32 -18.54
C PRO A 294 -16.18 -5.23 -18.12
N VAL A 295 -17.34 -5.05 -18.75
CA VAL A 295 -18.52 -5.90 -18.55
C VAL A 295 -18.52 -6.98 -19.62
N ASP A 296 -18.55 -8.24 -19.21
CA ASP A 296 -18.67 -9.36 -20.12
C ASP A 296 -20.02 -9.31 -20.85
N GLY A 297 -20.01 -9.54 -22.17
CA GLY A 297 -21.20 -9.43 -23.03
C GLY A 297 -22.35 -10.41 -22.69
N SER A 298 -22.17 -11.28 -21.70
CA SER A 298 -23.20 -12.17 -21.17
C SER A 298 -24.04 -11.55 -20.04
N GLU A 299 -23.64 -10.42 -19.46
CA GLU A 299 -24.48 -9.75 -18.46
C GLU A 299 -25.71 -9.10 -19.12
N PRO A 300 -26.91 -9.18 -18.50
CA PRO A 300 -28.11 -8.54 -19.02
C PRO A 300 -27.90 -7.02 -19.10
N ALA A 301 -28.63 -6.38 -20.03
CA ALA A 301 -28.50 -4.96 -20.28
C ALA A 301 -28.57 -4.14 -18.96
N PRO A 302 -27.65 -3.20 -18.76
CA PRO A 302 -27.58 -2.42 -17.53
C PRO A 302 -28.91 -1.69 -17.25
N THR A 303 -29.48 -1.89 -16.06
CA THR A 303 -30.62 -1.09 -15.56
C THR A 303 -30.20 0.36 -15.32
N GLU A 304 -31.11 1.35 -15.39
CA GLU A 304 -30.80 2.79 -15.25
C GLU A 304 -30.09 3.21 -13.95
N SER A 305 -30.06 2.35 -12.92
CA SER A 305 -29.27 2.55 -11.70
C SER A 305 -27.79 2.14 -11.83
N SER A 306 -27.35 1.71 -13.01
CA SER A 306 -26.08 1.04 -13.18
C SER A 306 -24.93 2.02 -13.31
N LYS A 307 -23.86 1.75 -12.54
CA LYS A 307 -22.54 2.36 -12.68
C LYS A 307 -21.84 1.90 -13.97
N VAL A 308 -22.57 1.78 -15.07
CA VAL A 308 -22.11 1.23 -16.34
C VAL A 308 -22.09 2.34 -17.37
N ILE A 309 -20.97 2.47 -18.06
CA ILE A 309 -20.78 3.44 -19.13
C ILE A 309 -20.30 2.73 -20.39
N LYS A 310 -20.62 3.28 -21.55
CA LYS A 310 -20.10 2.80 -22.83
C LYS A 310 -18.82 3.57 -23.18
N THR A 311 -17.70 2.87 -23.27
CA THR A 311 -16.41 3.38 -23.72
C THR A 311 -16.07 2.84 -25.10
N SER A 312 -14.97 3.31 -25.68
CA SER A 312 -14.40 2.78 -26.93
C SER A 312 -14.00 1.31 -26.84
N ALA A 313 -13.67 0.82 -25.63
CA ALA A 313 -13.33 -0.58 -25.37
C ALA A 313 -14.53 -1.47 -25.02
N GLY A 314 -15.76 -0.92 -25.03
CA GLY A 314 -16.99 -1.63 -24.70
C GLY A 314 -17.69 -1.06 -23.48
N PHE A 315 -18.53 -1.85 -22.82
CA PHE A 315 -19.16 -1.41 -21.58
C PHE A 315 -18.21 -1.60 -20.41
N MET A 316 -18.11 -0.57 -19.56
CA MET A 316 -17.34 -0.62 -18.33
C MET A 316 -18.24 -0.35 -17.13
N LYS A 317 -18.03 -1.09 -16.05
CA LYS A 317 -18.74 -0.98 -14.77
C LYS A 317 -17.80 -0.48 -13.69
N GLN A 318 -18.23 0.50 -12.90
CA GLN A 318 -17.50 0.93 -11.71
C GLN A 318 -17.80 -0.01 -10.54
N ILE A 319 -16.77 -0.59 -9.97
CA ILE A 319 -16.80 -1.38 -8.74
C ILE A 319 -16.21 -0.52 -7.60
N GLY A 320 -16.78 -0.67 -6.40
CA GLY A 320 -16.43 0.13 -5.23
C GLY A 320 -17.30 1.38 -5.07
N LEU A 321 -17.08 2.10 -3.96
CA LEU A 321 -17.73 3.38 -3.68
C LEU A 321 -16.80 4.52 -4.05
N THR A 322 -17.26 5.55 -4.76
CA THR A 322 -16.46 6.78 -4.93
C THR A 322 -16.27 7.50 -3.60
N GLU A 323 -15.34 8.44 -3.54
CA GLU A 323 -15.14 9.25 -2.33
C GLU A 323 -16.41 10.02 -1.93
N GLU A 324 -17.23 10.46 -2.88
CA GLU A 324 -18.49 11.18 -2.61
C GLU A 324 -19.60 10.25 -2.16
N GLU A 325 -19.70 9.06 -2.77
CA GLU A 325 -20.65 8.03 -2.33
C GLU A 325 -20.34 7.58 -0.91
N TRP A 326 -19.05 7.33 -0.63
CA TRP A 326 -18.58 7.00 0.71
C TRP A 326 -18.88 8.16 1.67
N PHE A 327 -18.53 9.40 1.30
CA PHE A 327 -18.78 10.58 2.12
C PHE A 327 -20.27 10.73 2.44
N ARG A 328 -21.16 10.66 1.44
CA ARG A 328 -22.62 10.76 1.60
C ARG A 328 -23.15 9.69 2.55
N LYS A 329 -22.64 8.46 2.45
CA LYS A 329 -23.01 7.36 3.34
C LYS A 329 -22.58 7.62 4.79
N TRP A 330 -21.40 8.21 5.00
CA TRP A 330 -20.82 8.44 6.33
C TRP A 330 -21.15 9.80 6.94
N GLU A 331 -21.65 10.75 6.16
CA GLU A 331 -21.95 12.12 6.57
C GLU A 331 -22.81 12.22 7.84
N PRO A 332 -23.89 11.43 8.05
CA PRO A 332 -24.65 11.48 9.29
C PRO A 332 -23.84 11.06 10.52
N MET A 333 -22.99 10.04 10.38
CA MET A 333 -22.14 9.55 11.46
C MET A 333 -21.03 10.55 11.80
N LEU A 334 -20.37 11.10 10.78
CA LEU A 334 -19.37 12.16 10.93
C LEU A 334 -19.98 13.39 11.62
N THR A 335 -21.17 13.79 11.20
CA THR A 335 -21.92 14.89 11.81
C THR A 335 -22.16 14.64 13.30
N SER A 336 -22.70 13.47 13.65
CA SER A 336 -22.90 13.09 15.06
C SER A 336 -21.59 13.10 15.85
N ALA A 337 -20.49 12.57 15.31
CA ALA A 337 -19.20 12.52 16.00
C ALA A 337 -18.62 13.93 16.26
N ILE A 338 -18.71 14.82 15.28
CA ILE A 338 -18.22 16.21 15.39
C ILE A 338 -19.07 17.00 16.38
N THR A 339 -20.40 16.95 16.26
CA THR A 339 -21.32 17.69 17.15
C THR A 339 -21.21 17.22 18.60
N LYS A 340 -21.00 15.93 18.83
CA LYS A 340 -20.77 15.36 20.16
C LYS A 340 -19.35 15.60 20.69
N LYS A 341 -18.48 16.29 19.95
CA LYS A 341 -17.09 16.57 20.33
C LYS A 341 -16.32 15.30 20.66
N PHE A 342 -16.49 14.26 19.85
CA PHE A 342 -15.86 12.96 20.10
C PHE A 342 -14.34 13.10 20.07
N ALA A 343 -13.69 12.61 21.12
CA ALA A 343 -12.25 12.60 21.27
C ALA A 343 -11.78 11.17 21.57
N CYS A 344 -10.98 10.62 20.67
CA CYS A 344 -10.27 9.37 20.91
C CYS A 344 -8.97 9.72 21.67
N PRO A 345 -8.65 9.03 22.78
CA PRO A 345 -7.33 9.16 23.39
C PRO A 345 -6.28 8.73 22.35
N LEU A 346 -5.27 9.59 22.15
CA LEU A 346 -4.13 9.34 21.24
C LEU A 346 -3.16 8.32 21.81
#